data_AF-A0A1X1KCC7-F1
#
_entry.id   AF-A0A1X1KCC7-F1
#
_cell.length_a   1.000
_cell.length_b   1.000
_cell.length_c   1.000
_cell.angle_alpha   90.00
_cell.angle_beta   90.00
_cell.angle_gamma   90.00
#
_symmetry.space_group_name_H-M   'P 1'
#
loop_
_entity.id
_entity.type
_entity.pdbx_description
1 polymer ?
#
loop_
_entity_poly.entity_id
_entity_poly.type
_entity_poly.pdbx_seq_one_letter_code
_entity_poly.pdbx_strand_id
1 'polypeptide(L)'
;IINGGERIIVSQLVRSPGVYFNDKVDKNGKVGYGSTVIPNRGAWLELESDSKDIAYTRIDRTRKIPFTTLVRALGFSGDDEIFDIFGDSELVRNTVEKDIHKNPMDSRTDEALKEIYERLRPGEPKTAESSR
;
A
#
# COMPACT_ATOMS: atom_id res chain seq x y z
N ILE A 1 36.07 -20.05 -10.61
CA ILE A 1 36.62 -20.39 -9.28
C ILE A 1 36.36 -19.22 -8.34
N ILE A 2 35.67 -19.42 -7.20
CA ILE A 2 35.50 -18.42 -6.14
C ILE A 2 36.14 -18.99 -4.87
N ASN A 3 37.17 -18.31 -4.33
CA ASN A 3 37.96 -18.74 -3.17
C ASN A 3 38.50 -20.18 -3.30
N GLY A 4 39.07 -20.52 -4.46
CA GLY A 4 39.65 -21.85 -4.71
C GLY A 4 38.64 -22.97 -5.03
N GLY A 5 37.33 -22.73 -4.90
CA GLY A 5 36.29 -23.67 -5.29
C GLY A 5 35.69 -23.38 -6.67
N GLU A 6 35.40 -24.42 -7.45
CA GLU A 6 34.59 -24.33 -8.66
C GLU A 6 33.15 -23.95 -8.33
N ARG A 7 32.59 -23.02 -9.09
CA ARG A 7 31.20 -22.59 -8.96
C ARG A 7 30.62 -22.46 -10.34
N ILE A 8 29.35 -22.82 -10.46
CA ILE A 8 28.55 -22.73 -11.68
C ILE A 8 27.39 -21.78 -11.39
N ILE A 9 27.15 -20.86 -12.31
CA ILE A 9 25.98 -19.98 -12.26
C ILE A 9 24.84 -20.72 -12.95
N VAL A 10 23.71 -20.84 -12.26
CA VAL A 10 22.49 -21.43 -12.80
C VAL A 10 21.44 -20.36 -13.03
N SER A 11 20.66 -20.53 -14.09
CA SER A 11 19.50 -19.66 -14.34
C SER A 11 18.40 -19.95 -13.32
N GLN A 12 17.80 -18.89 -12.79
CA GLN A 12 16.66 -18.97 -11.86
C GLN A 12 15.38 -18.56 -12.58
N LEU A 13 14.28 -19.23 -12.27
CA LEU A 13 12.94 -18.78 -12.64
C LEU A 13 12.41 -17.84 -11.57
N VAL A 14 12.06 -16.62 -11.96
CA VAL A 14 11.49 -15.59 -11.09
C VAL A 14 10.15 -15.12 -11.66
N ARG A 15 9.30 -14.54 -10.81
CA ARG A 15 8.07 -13.90 -11.27
C ARG A 15 8.42 -12.72 -12.19
N SER A 16 7.73 -12.61 -13.31
CA SER A 16 7.85 -11.45 -14.18
C SER A 16 7.31 -10.19 -13.48
N PRO A 17 7.81 -8.99 -13.84
CA PRO A 17 7.15 -7.76 -13.44
C PRO A 17 5.69 -7.73 -13.93
N GLY A 18 4.79 -7.22 -13.10
CA GLY A 18 3.36 -7.19 -13.42
C GLY A 18 2.46 -7.05 -12.19
N VAL A 19 1.14 -7.10 -12.44
CA VAL A 19 0.12 -7.08 -11.40
C VAL A 19 -0.47 -8.48 -11.26
N TYR A 20 -0.36 -9.04 -10.06
CA TYR A 20 -0.87 -10.37 -9.73
C TYR A 20 -2.07 -10.25 -8.80
N PHE A 21 -3.24 -10.73 -9.22
CA PHE A 21 -4.43 -10.78 -8.38
C PHE A 21 -4.50 -12.11 -7.63
N ASN A 22 -5.05 -12.08 -6.43
CA ASN A 22 -5.32 -13.27 -5.63
C ASN A 22 -6.59 -13.07 -4.80
N ASP A 23 -7.22 -14.17 -4.45
CA ASP A 23 -8.29 -14.25 -3.49
C ASP A 23 -7.85 -15.05 -2.26
N LYS A 24 -8.47 -14.76 -1.13
CA LYS A 24 -8.23 -15.48 0.12
C LYS A 24 -9.52 -15.62 0.90
N VAL A 25 -9.92 -16.86 1.13
CA VAL A 25 -11.05 -17.17 2.01
C VAL A 25 -10.59 -17.08 3.46
N ASP A 26 -11.26 -16.27 4.26
CA ASP A 26 -11.02 -16.17 5.69
C ASP A 26 -11.66 -17.34 6.47
N LYS A 27 -11.48 -17.37 7.80
CA LYS A 27 -12.04 -18.43 8.64
C LYS A 27 -13.57 -18.40 8.73
N ASN A 28 -14.20 -17.28 8.39
CA ASN A 28 -15.65 -17.09 8.41
C ASN A 28 -16.28 -17.34 7.03
N GLY A 29 -15.49 -17.78 6.05
CA GLY A 29 -15.95 -18.06 4.68
C GLY A 29 -16.02 -16.82 3.78
N LYS A 30 -15.57 -15.66 4.25
CA LYS A 30 -15.56 -14.43 3.46
C LYS A 30 -14.36 -14.42 2.52
N VAL A 31 -14.61 -14.09 1.26
CA VAL A 31 -13.57 -13.96 0.24
C VAL A 31 -13.00 -12.55 0.31
N GLY A 32 -11.72 -12.42 0.66
CA GLY A 32 -10.94 -11.21 0.49
C GLY A 32 -10.22 -11.22 -0.84
N TYR A 33 -10.07 -10.06 -1.47
CA TYR A 33 -9.32 -9.89 -2.70
C TYR A 33 -8.05 -9.11 -2.43
N GLY A 34 -7.00 -9.44 -3.17
CA GLY A 34 -5.73 -8.72 -3.10
C GLY A 34 -5.04 -8.67 -4.44
N SER A 35 -4.08 -7.75 -4.53
CA SER A 35 -3.19 -7.63 -5.67
C SER A 35 -1.77 -7.35 -5.22
N THR A 36 -0.79 -7.80 -5.98
CA THR A 36 0.62 -7.48 -5.79
C THR A 36 1.18 -6.94 -7.08
N VAL A 37 1.62 -5.69 -7.04
CA VAL A 37 2.35 -5.03 -8.12
C VAL A 37 3.85 -5.28 -7.90
N ILE A 38 4.44 -6.05 -8.81
CA ILE A 38 5.86 -6.39 -8.79
C ILE A 38 6.56 -5.57 -9.87
N PRO A 39 7.40 -4.58 -9.51
CA PRO A 39 8.18 -3.84 -10.50
C PRO A 39 9.41 -4.65 -10.94
N ASN A 40 10.00 -4.27 -12.07
CA ASN A 40 11.31 -4.80 -12.49
C ASN A 40 12.44 -4.36 -11.54
N ARG A 41 12.31 -3.17 -10.96
CA ARG A 41 13.19 -2.62 -9.94
C ARG A 41 12.41 -1.65 -9.06
N GLY A 42 12.59 -1.72 -7.75
CA GLY A 42 11.96 -0.80 -6.80
C GLY A 42 11.02 -1.50 -5.82
N ALA A 43 10.25 -0.67 -5.12
CA ALA A 43 9.34 -1.08 -4.06
C ALA A 43 8.14 -1.87 -4.60
N TRP A 44 7.77 -2.94 -3.90
CA TRP A 44 6.53 -3.66 -4.17
C TRP A 44 5.34 -2.89 -3.62
N LEU A 45 4.19 -2.97 -4.31
CA LEU A 45 2.92 -2.42 -3.82
C LEU A 45 1.92 -3.57 -3.70
N GLU A 46 1.37 -3.74 -2.51
CA GLU A 46 0.39 -4.78 -2.21
C GLU A 46 -0.92 -4.12 -1.79
N LEU A 47 -2.04 -4.56 -2.38
CA LEU A 47 -3.39 -4.17 -1.99
C LEU A 47 -4.12 -5.40 -1.48
N GLU A 48 -4.94 -5.24 -0.45
CA GLU A 48 -5.77 -6.32 0.07
C GLU A 48 -6.99 -5.80 0.82
N SER A 49 -8.09 -6.55 0.80
CA SER A 49 -9.25 -6.34 1.66
C SER A 49 -9.23 -7.31 2.84
N ASP A 50 -9.63 -6.84 4.02
CA ASP A 50 -9.78 -7.70 5.21
C ASP A 50 -11.22 -8.22 5.40
N SER A 51 -11.45 -8.96 6.49
CA SER A 51 -12.76 -9.51 6.81
C SER A 51 -13.79 -8.47 7.25
N LYS A 52 -13.37 -7.22 7.51
CA LYS A 52 -14.23 -6.09 7.89
C LYS A 52 -14.53 -5.17 6.71
N ASP A 53 -14.25 -5.61 5.48
CA ASP A 53 -14.37 -4.78 4.27
C ASP A 53 -13.52 -3.51 4.34
N ILE A 54 -12.32 -3.59 4.91
CA ILE A 54 -11.37 -2.47 4.86
C ILE A 54 -10.30 -2.79 3.84
N ALA A 55 -10.07 -1.87 2.90
CA ALA A 55 -8.97 -1.94 1.95
C ALA A 55 -7.69 -1.37 2.56
N TYR A 56 -6.62 -2.15 2.46
CA TYR A 56 -5.29 -1.76 2.89
C TYR A 56 -4.32 -1.74 1.72
N THR A 57 -3.30 -0.93 1.88
CA THR A 57 -2.10 -0.96 1.05
C THR A 57 -0.86 -1.20 1.90
N ARG A 58 0.14 -1.83 1.30
CA ARG A 58 1.47 -2.04 1.87
C ARG A 58 2.49 -1.70 0.80
N ILE A 59 3.46 -0.87 1.17
CA ILE A 59 4.55 -0.43 0.29
C ILE A 59 5.84 -1.08 0.81
N ASP A 60 6.60 -1.71 -0.07
CA ASP A 60 7.90 -2.33 0.24
C ASP A 60 7.94 -3.19 1.52
N ARG A 61 6.92 -4.04 1.69
CA ARG A 61 6.81 -4.95 2.84
C ARG A 61 6.67 -4.27 4.21
N THR A 62 6.30 -2.99 4.27
CA THR A 62 6.06 -2.27 5.54
C THR A 62 4.77 -2.73 6.23
N ARG A 63 4.40 -2.07 7.34
CA ARG A 63 3.08 -2.23 7.94
C ARG A 63 2.00 -1.71 7.00
N LYS A 64 0.82 -2.35 7.04
CA LYS A 64 -0.36 -1.94 6.28
C LYS A 64 -0.85 -0.56 6.72
N ILE A 65 -1.36 0.19 5.77
CA ILE A 65 -2.11 1.44 5.97
C ILE A 65 -3.44 1.35 5.23
N PRO A 66 -4.48 2.09 5.66
CA PRO A 66 -5.69 2.23 4.86
C PRO A 66 -5.34 2.66 3.43
N PHE A 67 -5.98 2.06 2.44
CA PHE A 67 -5.73 2.38 1.03
C PHE A 67 -5.91 3.89 0.74
N THR A 68 -6.88 4.52 1.41
CA THR A 68 -7.15 5.96 1.29
C THR A 68 -5.97 6.83 1.74
N THR A 69 -5.12 6.40 2.69
CA THR A 69 -3.89 7.14 3.04
C THR A 69 -3.01 7.33 1.79
N LEU A 70 -2.83 6.28 0.98
CA LEU A 70 -2.06 6.38 -0.26
C LEU A 70 -2.75 7.32 -1.27
N VAL A 71 -4.07 7.24 -1.40
CA VAL A 71 -4.84 8.10 -2.30
C VAL A 71 -4.69 9.58 -1.92
N ARG A 72 -4.78 9.91 -0.62
CA ARG A 72 -4.57 11.28 -0.11
C ARG A 72 -3.15 11.78 -0.36
N ALA A 73 -2.15 10.91 -0.18
CA ALA A 73 -0.75 11.24 -0.46
C ALA A 73 -0.49 11.53 -1.95
N LEU A 74 -1.28 10.95 -2.86
CA LEU A 74 -1.25 11.24 -4.30
C LEU A 74 -1.96 12.55 -4.68
N GLY A 75 -2.58 13.25 -3.72
CA GLY A 75 -3.23 14.55 -3.91
C GLY A 75 -4.75 14.53 -3.86
N PHE A 76 -5.38 13.35 -3.83
CA PHE A 76 -6.84 13.21 -3.75
C PHE A 76 -7.28 13.19 -2.28
N SER A 77 -7.35 14.37 -1.68
CA SER A 77 -7.35 14.52 -0.22
C SER A 77 -8.76 14.56 0.40
N GLY A 78 -9.78 14.87 -0.40
CA GLY A 78 -11.18 14.98 0.03
C GLY A 78 -11.88 13.62 0.12
N ASP A 79 -12.77 13.46 1.10
CA ASP A 79 -13.55 12.22 1.20
C ASP A 79 -14.52 12.10 0.01
N ASP A 80 -15.19 13.20 -0.36
CA ASP A 80 -16.08 13.27 -1.53
C ASP A 80 -15.33 12.91 -2.82
N GLU A 81 -14.10 13.40 -2.98
CA GLU A 81 -13.25 13.09 -4.14
C GLU A 81 -12.88 11.58 -4.19
N ILE A 82 -12.59 10.98 -3.04
CA ILE A 82 -12.35 9.53 -2.95
C ILE A 82 -13.63 8.76 -3.33
N PHE A 83 -14.81 9.18 -2.88
CA PHE A 83 -16.08 8.56 -3.26
C PHE A 83 -16.40 8.75 -4.75
N ASP A 84 -16.06 9.89 -5.34
CA ASP A 84 -16.24 10.11 -6.78
C ASP A 84 -15.34 9.20 -7.63
N ILE A 85 -14.11 8.94 -7.18
CA ILE A 85 -13.14 8.09 -7.90
C ILE A 85 -13.49 6.61 -7.77
N PHE A 86 -13.79 6.14 -6.55
CA PHE A 86 -13.92 4.71 -6.24
C PHE A 86 -15.37 4.24 -6.07
N GLY A 87 -16.33 5.16 -6.09
CA GLY A 87 -17.74 4.90 -5.83
C GLY A 87 -18.05 4.76 -4.34
N ASP A 88 -19.35 4.81 -4.05
CA ASP A 88 -19.88 4.75 -2.70
C ASP A 88 -20.25 3.31 -2.30
N SER A 89 -19.23 2.52 -1.96
CA SER A 89 -19.38 1.14 -1.50
C SER A 89 -19.06 1.02 -0.01
N GLU A 90 -19.58 -0.04 0.64
CA GLU A 90 -19.27 -0.34 2.05
C GLU A 90 -17.75 -0.43 2.28
N LEU A 91 -17.02 -1.04 1.34
CA LEU A 91 -15.56 -1.14 1.42
C LEU A 91 -14.87 0.23 1.41
N VAL A 92 -15.29 1.13 0.53
CA VAL A 92 -14.71 2.48 0.46
C VAL A 92 -15.08 3.28 1.71
N ARG A 93 -16.34 3.25 2.15
CA ARG A 93 -16.80 3.91 3.39
C ARG A 93 -16.01 3.44 4.61
N ASN A 94 -15.90 2.13 4.82
CA ASN A 94 -15.17 1.54 5.94
C ASN A 94 -13.68 1.91 5.89
N THR A 95 -13.10 2.02 4.69
CA THR A 95 -11.70 2.42 4.53
C THR A 95 -11.48 3.89 4.85
N VAL A 96 -12.35 4.79 4.37
CA VAL A 96 -12.33 6.23 4.73
C VAL A 96 -12.54 6.41 6.23
N GLU A 97 -13.44 5.64 6.84
CA GLU A 97 -13.64 5.67 8.29
C GLU A 97 -12.43 5.13 9.06
N LYS A 98 -11.69 4.18 8.50
CA LYS A 98 -10.48 3.64 9.14
C LYS A 98 -9.27 4.59 9.05
N ASP A 99 -9.25 5.44 8.04
CA ASP A 99 -8.20 6.45 7.82
C ASP A 99 -8.08 7.40 9.02
N ILE A 100 -6.84 7.68 9.46
CA ILE A 100 -6.59 8.57 10.59
C ILE A 100 -6.55 10.05 10.17
N HIS A 101 -6.36 10.35 8.88
CA HIS A 101 -6.21 11.70 8.36
C HIS A 101 -7.55 12.37 8.06
N LYS A 102 -8.39 12.49 9.10
CA LYS A 102 -9.74 13.06 8.99
C LYS A 102 -9.82 14.55 9.34
N ASN A 103 -8.82 15.09 10.01
CA ASN A 103 -8.86 16.48 10.48
C ASN A 103 -8.90 17.45 9.29
N PRO A 104 -9.98 18.25 9.13
CA PRO A 104 -10.05 19.23 8.04
C PRO A 104 -9.16 20.46 8.26
N MET A 105 -8.64 20.66 9.48
CA MET A 105 -7.72 21.77 9.78
C MET A 105 -6.29 21.52 9.28
N ASP A 106 -5.93 20.25 9.10
CA ASP A 106 -4.60 19.85 8.63
C ASP A 106 -4.63 19.58 7.13
N SER A 107 -3.46 19.75 6.47
CA SER A 107 -3.27 19.29 5.09
C SER A 107 -3.27 17.76 5.07
N ARG A 108 -4.43 17.16 4.74
CA ARG A 108 -4.60 15.70 4.68
C ARG A 108 -3.59 15.01 3.75
N THR A 109 -3.21 15.67 2.65
CA THR A 109 -2.15 15.18 1.75
C THR A 109 -0.78 15.16 2.43
N ASP A 110 -0.38 16.26 3.09
CA ASP A 110 0.93 16.31 3.74
C ASP A 110 1.02 15.35 4.93
N GLU A 111 -0.06 15.17 5.69
CA GLU A 111 -0.10 14.20 6.77
C GLU A 111 -0.02 12.76 6.26
N ALA A 112 -0.72 12.45 5.16
CA ALA A 112 -0.62 11.15 4.51
C ALA A 112 0.78 10.87 3.94
N LEU A 113 1.44 11.88 3.34
CA LEU A 113 2.82 11.79 2.88
C LEU A 113 3.78 11.49 4.04
N LYS A 114 3.66 12.23 5.15
CA LYS A 114 4.44 12.00 6.37
C LYS A 114 4.22 10.60 6.94
N GLU A 115 2.97 10.11 6.90
CA GLU A 115 2.60 8.77 7.38
C GLU A 115 3.28 7.67 6.55
N ILE A 116 3.32 7.82 5.23
CA ILE A 116 4.01 6.90 4.33
C ILE A 116 5.53 6.99 4.51
N TYR A 117 6.08 8.20 4.59
CA TYR A 117 7.51 8.45 4.77
C TYR A 117 8.04 7.79 6.05
N GLU A 118 7.34 7.97 7.17
CA GLU A 118 7.73 7.36 8.45
C GLU A 118 7.80 5.83 8.40
N ARG A 119 6.92 5.19 7.62
CA ARG A 119 6.94 3.73 7.46
C ARG A 119 8.07 3.25 6.55
N LEU A 120 8.40 4.00 5.50
CA LEU A 120 9.48 3.66 4.58
C LEU A 120 10.85 3.97 5.17
N ARG A 121 10.96 5.03 5.98
CA ARG A 121 12.21 5.53 6.56
C ARG A 121 12.05 5.81 8.06
N PRO A 122 11.93 4.75 8.88
CA PRO A 122 11.75 4.90 10.32
C PRO A 122 12.97 5.57 10.96
N GLY A 123 12.73 6.64 11.72
CA GLY A 123 13.77 7.38 12.45
C GLY A 123 14.35 8.58 11.70
N GLU A 124 14.00 8.80 10.43
CA GLU A 124 14.32 10.03 9.73
C GLU A 124 13.29 11.14 10.07
N PRO A 125 13.72 12.41 10.20
CA PRO A 125 12.80 13.50 10.45
C PRO A 125 11.83 13.67 9.27
N LYS A 126 10.53 13.66 9.57
CA LYS A 126 9.46 13.80 8.57
C LYS A 126 9.05 15.27 8.41
N THR A 127 9.31 15.84 7.24
CA THR A 127 8.72 17.12 6.82
C THR A 127 7.84 16.89 5.59
N ALA A 128 6.89 17.79 5.30
CA ALA A 128 6.07 17.68 4.10
C ALA A 128 6.93 17.68 2.82
N GLU A 129 8.01 18.47 2.81
CA GLU A 129 8.94 18.56 1.69
C GLU A 129 9.80 17.31 1.53
N SER A 130 10.31 16.74 2.62
CA SER A 130 11.11 15.50 2.56
C SER A 130 10.29 14.28 2.18
N SER A 131 8.97 14.35 2.36
CA SER A 131 8.04 13.25 2.14
C SER A 131 7.43 13.21 0.73
N ARG A 132 7.65 14.25 -0.09
CA ARG A 132 7.28 14.29 -1.51
C ARG A 132 8.34 13.61 -2.37
#